data_AF-A0AAN8NDR5-F1
#
_entry.id   AF-A0AAN8NDR5-F1
#
_cell.length_a   1.000
_cell.length_b   1.000
_cell.length_c   1.000
_cell.angle_alpha   90.00
_cell.angle_beta   90.00
_cell.angle_gamma   90.00
#
_symmetry.space_group_name_H-M   'P 1'
#
loop_
_entity.id
_entity.type
_entity.pdbx_description
1 polymer ?
#
loop_
_entity_poly.entity_id
_entity_poly.type
_entity_poly.pdbx_seq_one_letter_code
_entity_poly.pdbx_strand_id
1 'polypeptide(L)'
;MGSSKNGKRANHQKCFGYPQTLDVGSRFSQNIWLIDTESRTTCYFFFKDDFEDQRSVVSALCSILHQLFRQKPVLLSEAILREFEDGPEIFTSSFSNLWDTLLSAAKDRKAGEIVCLLDAIDECEDSGRSQLAKALCKLYSTRSDFNSKFLLTSRPYGEIRRGFHTLKIPGLPIIHLSGENKVEMKKISREIDVFIEARVESIGA
;
A
#
# COMPACT_ATOMS: atom_id res chain seq x y z
N MET A 1 -10.07 -14.13 52.37
CA MET A 1 -9.21 -12.93 52.40
C MET A 1 -7.96 -13.28 51.61
N GLY A 2 -7.76 -12.91 50.34
CA GLY A 2 -8.10 -11.68 49.66
C GLY A 2 -6.85 -10.82 49.56
N SER A 3 -6.22 -10.79 48.37
CA SER A 3 -5.42 -9.70 47.76
C SER A 3 -4.45 -10.29 46.72
N SER A 4 -4.85 -10.35 45.44
CA SER A 4 -4.70 -9.30 44.42
C SER A 4 -3.30 -9.31 43.78
N LYS A 5 -3.15 -10.09 42.69
CA LYS A 5 -2.00 -9.98 41.78
C LYS A 5 -2.33 -8.93 40.72
N ASN A 6 -1.75 -7.74 40.89
CA ASN A 6 -1.85 -6.65 39.92
C ASN A 6 -1.09 -7.01 38.64
N GLY A 7 -1.83 -7.14 37.54
CA GLY A 7 -1.29 -7.28 36.19
C GLY A 7 -0.61 -5.99 35.75
N LYS A 8 0.67 -6.07 35.41
CA LYS A 8 1.37 -4.99 34.70
C LYS A 8 1.13 -5.18 33.21
N ARG A 9 0.13 -4.48 32.67
CA ARG A 9 0.05 -4.20 31.23
C ARG A 9 1.16 -3.20 30.89
N ALA A 10 2.25 -3.68 30.31
CA ALA A 10 3.28 -2.82 29.75
C ALA A 10 2.78 -2.20 28.43
N ASN A 11 3.00 -0.89 28.30
CA ASN A 11 2.68 -0.08 27.12
C ASN A 11 3.62 -0.45 25.96
N HIS A 12 3.14 -1.23 24.98
CA HIS A 12 3.90 -1.69 23.80
C HIS A 12 3.89 -0.68 22.63
N GLN A 13 3.64 0.60 22.89
CA GLN A 13 3.35 1.59 21.85
C GLN A 13 4.59 2.34 21.32
N LYS A 14 5.82 1.87 21.61
CA LYS A 14 7.06 2.58 21.27
C LYS A 14 7.87 2.00 20.10
N CYS A 15 7.48 0.88 19.51
CA CYS A 15 8.33 0.20 18.52
C CYS A 15 8.19 0.71 17.08
N PHE A 16 7.30 1.68 16.81
CA PHE A 16 7.00 2.12 15.44
C PHE A 16 7.06 3.65 15.25
N GLY A 17 8.16 4.27 15.66
CA GLY A 17 8.40 5.69 15.38
C GLY A 17 8.90 5.91 13.96
N TYR A 18 7.99 6.01 12.97
CA TYR A 18 8.29 6.61 11.66
C TYR A 18 7.48 7.91 11.49
N PRO A 19 8.06 8.96 10.89
CA PRO A 19 7.42 10.27 10.80
C PRO A 19 6.12 10.19 10.00
N GLN A 20 5.12 10.92 10.50
CA GLN A 20 3.77 11.00 9.94
C GLN A 20 3.80 11.30 8.44
N THR A 21 3.31 10.37 7.63
CA THR A 21 2.94 10.63 6.24
C THR A 21 1.82 11.67 6.24
N LEU A 22 2.21 12.91 5.93
CA LEU A 22 1.34 14.09 5.82
C LEU A 22 0.17 13.82 4.85
N ASP A 23 -1.05 13.95 5.40
CA ASP A 23 -2.37 14.42 4.88
C ASP A 23 -2.84 14.17 3.42
N VAL A 24 -2.05 13.60 2.52
CA VAL A 24 -2.52 13.29 1.15
C VAL A 24 -3.26 11.95 1.11
N GLY A 25 -2.90 11.01 1.99
CA GLY A 25 -3.55 9.70 2.12
C GLY A 25 -4.97 9.77 2.68
N SER A 26 -5.28 10.75 3.51
CA SER A 26 -6.62 10.95 4.09
C SER A 26 -7.65 11.26 2.98
N ARG A 27 -7.27 12.05 1.98
CA ARG A 27 -8.12 12.41 0.82
C ARG A 27 -8.24 11.29 -0.21
N PHE A 28 -7.19 10.49 -0.42
CA PHE A 28 -7.24 9.33 -1.32
C PHE A 28 -8.11 8.21 -0.76
N SER A 29 -8.02 7.96 0.55
CA SER A 29 -8.86 6.99 1.27
C SER A 29 -10.33 7.42 1.37
N GLN A 30 -10.64 8.72 1.30
CA GLN A 30 -12.03 9.20 1.29
C GLN A 30 -12.71 9.14 -0.09
N ASN A 31 -11.95 9.17 -1.19
CA ASN A 31 -12.52 9.17 -2.55
C ASN A 31 -12.59 7.77 -3.20
N ILE A 32 -11.86 6.79 -2.68
CA ILE A 32 -11.99 5.38 -3.02
C ILE A 32 -12.51 4.67 -1.77
N TRP A 33 -13.64 3.96 -1.86
CA TRP A 33 -14.37 3.30 -0.78
C TRP A 33 -13.60 2.15 -0.05
N LEU A 34 -12.30 2.28 0.19
CA LEU A 34 -11.48 1.37 0.98
C LEU A 34 -11.59 1.73 2.47
N ILE A 35 -12.82 1.76 2.97
CA ILE A 35 -13.10 1.96 4.40
C ILE A 35 -12.63 0.72 5.17
N ASP A 36 -11.85 0.89 6.23
CA ASP A 36 -11.50 -0.20 7.14
C ASP A 36 -12.78 -0.73 7.80
N THR A 37 -12.91 -2.06 7.83
CA THR A 37 -14.02 -2.73 8.51
C THR A 37 -13.45 -3.70 9.55
N GLU A 38 -14.27 -4.24 10.46
CA GLU A 38 -13.77 -5.23 11.43
C GLU A 38 -13.06 -6.42 10.73
N SER A 39 -13.51 -6.77 9.53
CA SER A 39 -12.94 -7.84 8.72
C SER A 39 -11.92 -7.39 7.69
N ARG A 40 -11.67 -6.09 7.46
CA ARG A 40 -10.76 -5.57 6.43
C ARG A 40 -9.85 -4.47 6.94
N THR A 41 -8.55 -4.64 6.72
CA THR A 41 -7.51 -3.63 6.98
C THR A 41 -6.91 -3.14 5.68
N THR A 42 -6.88 -1.83 5.50
CA THR A 42 -6.27 -1.16 4.35
C THR A 42 -4.97 -0.51 4.80
N CYS A 43 -3.87 -0.88 4.14
CA CYS A 43 -2.56 -0.27 4.32
C CYS A 43 -2.16 0.45 3.04
N TYR A 44 -1.50 1.59 3.15
CA TYR A 44 -1.10 2.36 1.97
C TYR A 44 0.32 2.92 2.06
N PHE A 45 0.96 3.11 0.91
CA PHE A 45 2.22 3.81 0.79
C PHE A 45 2.28 4.58 -0.54
N PHE A 46 2.85 5.77 -0.49
CA PHE A 46 3.02 6.66 -1.64
C PHE A 46 4.52 6.78 -1.91
N PHE A 47 4.98 6.29 -3.06
CA PHE A 47 6.37 6.44 -3.44
C PHE A 47 6.66 7.87 -3.86
N LYS A 48 7.86 8.36 -3.53
CA LYS A 48 8.40 9.64 -4.01
C LYS A 48 9.86 9.50 -4.36
N ASP A 49 10.26 9.86 -5.58
CA ASP A 49 11.65 9.71 -6.05
C ASP A 49 12.60 10.75 -5.42
N ASP A 50 12.05 11.90 -5.01
CA ASP A 50 12.76 12.99 -4.34
C ASP A 50 13.26 12.67 -2.92
N PHE A 51 12.76 11.60 -2.28
CA PHE A 51 13.08 11.27 -0.88
C PHE A 51 13.57 9.82 -0.74
N GLU A 52 14.77 9.65 -0.17
CA GLU A 52 15.40 8.35 0.07
C GLU A 52 14.49 7.33 0.76
N ASP A 53 13.81 7.75 1.82
CA ASP A 53 12.91 6.88 2.57
C ASP A 53 11.60 6.57 1.81
N GLN A 54 11.19 7.41 0.86
CA GLN A 54 9.94 7.24 0.12
C GLN A 54 10.14 6.61 -1.27
N ARG A 55 11.37 6.45 -1.73
CA ARG A 55 11.69 5.66 -2.95
C ARG A 55 11.99 4.18 -2.65
N SER A 56 12.18 3.82 -1.39
CA SER A 56 12.57 2.48 -0.94
C SER A 56 11.37 1.55 -0.75
N VAL A 57 11.45 0.35 -1.34
CA VAL A 57 10.43 -0.70 -1.13
C VAL A 57 10.43 -1.22 0.31
N VAL A 58 11.59 -1.18 0.97
CA VAL A 58 11.75 -1.61 2.36
C VAL A 58 10.95 -0.69 3.27
N SER A 59 11.08 0.63 3.07
CA SER A 59 10.28 1.62 3.78
C SER A 59 8.78 1.46 3.54
N ALA A 60 8.39 1.10 2.31
CA ALA A 60 7.00 0.80 1.98
C ALA A 60 6.46 -0.38 2.80
N LEU A 61 7.22 -1.48 2.90
CA LEU A 61 6.83 -2.65 3.70
C LEU A 61 6.83 -2.36 5.20
N CYS A 62 7.82 -1.63 5.71
CA CYS A 62 7.84 -1.16 7.10
C CYS A 62 6.59 -0.35 7.43
N SER A 63 6.20 0.58 6.55
CA SER A 63 5.00 1.38 6.71
C SER A 63 3.73 0.54 6.68
N ILE A 64 3.62 -0.43 5.75
CA ILE A 64 2.48 -1.35 5.68
C ILE A 64 2.36 -2.20 6.95
N LEU A 65 3.46 -2.79 7.42
CA LEU A 65 3.47 -3.60 8.64
C LEU A 65 3.10 -2.76 9.87
N HIS A 66 3.64 -1.54 9.97
CA HIS A 66 3.26 -0.63 11.03
C HIS A 66 1.76 -0.33 11.02
N GLN A 67 1.19 0.02 9.87
CA GLN A 67 -0.25 0.28 9.74
C GLN A 67 -1.07 -0.95 10.11
N LEU A 68 -0.67 -2.14 9.62
CA LEU A 68 -1.34 -3.40 9.90
C LEU A 68 -1.37 -3.71 11.40
N PHE A 69 -0.22 -3.63 12.08
CA PHE A 69 -0.12 -3.93 13.51
C PHE A 69 -0.75 -2.86 14.39
N ARG A 70 -0.78 -1.60 13.95
CA ARG A 70 -1.48 -0.53 14.64
C ARG A 70 -2.99 -0.73 14.61
N GLN A 71 -3.53 -1.20 13.48
CA GLN A 71 -4.96 -1.49 13.34
C GLN A 71 -5.36 -2.83 13.95
N LYS A 72 -4.49 -3.85 13.82
CA LYS A 72 -4.69 -5.20 14.36
C LYS A 72 -3.53 -5.63 15.25
N PRO A 73 -3.44 -5.11 16.48
CA PRO A 73 -2.37 -5.49 17.42
C PRO A 73 -2.34 -6.98 17.75
N VAL A 74 -3.46 -7.68 17.58
CA VAL A 74 -3.55 -9.14 17.80
C VAL A 74 -2.64 -9.95 16.84
N LEU A 75 -2.21 -9.36 15.73
CA LEU A 75 -1.31 -9.99 14.76
C LEU A 75 0.18 -9.86 15.16
N LEU A 76 0.50 -9.04 16.16
CA LEU A 76 1.84 -8.99 16.75
C LEU A 76 2.06 -10.25 17.58
N SER A 77 2.57 -11.28 16.93
CA SER A 77 3.02 -12.48 17.63
C SER A 77 4.30 -12.22 18.41
N GLU A 78 4.53 -13.01 19.46
CA GLU A 78 5.75 -12.99 20.25
C GLU A 78 7.01 -13.21 19.37
N ALA A 79 6.90 -14.01 18.31
CA ALA A 79 8.00 -14.22 17.37
C ALA A 79 8.35 -12.94 16.59
N ILE A 80 7.34 -12.21 16.11
CA ILE A 80 7.53 -10.93 15.41
C ILE A 80 8.14 -9.91 16.39
N LEU A 81 7.62 -9.82 17.61
CA LEU A 81 8.16 -8.91 18.62
C LEU A 81 9.64 -9.18 18.92
N ARG A 82 10.03 -10.44 19.05
CA ARG A 82 11.44 -10.82 19.26
C ARG A 82 12.33 -10.45 18.08
N GLU A 83 11.88 -10.67 16.84
CA GLU A 83 12.63 -10.23 15.65
C GLU A 83 12.85 -8.71 15.63
N PHE A 84 11.88 -7.93 16.12
CA PHE A 84 12.01 -6.48 16.28
C PHE A 84 12.91 -6.08 17.44
N GLU A 85 12.94 -6.84 18.55
CA GLU A 85 13.75 -6.53 19.73
C GLU A 85 15.23 -6.92 19.56
N ASP A 86 15.50 -8.06 18.92
CA ASP A 86 16.85 -8.61 18.79
C ASP A 86 17.69 -7.90 17.72
N GLY A 87 17.06 -7.17 16.79
CA GLY A 87 17.77 -6.49 15.71
C GLY A 87 16.86 -5.63 14.83
N PRO A 88 16.28 -4.54 15.34
CA PRO A 88 15.30 -3.74 14.61
C PRO A 88 15.87 -3.23 13.29
N GLU A 89 17.09 -2.72 13.27
CA GLU A 89 17.73 -2.20 12.05
C GLU A 89 17.98 -3.27 10.99
N ILE A 90 18.33 -4.49 11.41
CA ILE A 90 18.61 -5.62 10.51
C ILE A 90 17.30 -6.16 9.94
N PHE A 91 16.27 -6.25 10.78
CA PHE A 91 14.93 -6.67 10.36
C PHE A 91 14.30 -5.66 9.41
N THR A 92 14.36 -4.36 9.75
CA THR A 92 13.77 -3.29 8.94
C THR A 92 14.59 -2.90 7.71
N SER A 93 15.75 -3.53 7.47
CA SER A 93 16.55 -3.33 6.24
C SER A 93 16.42 -4.47 5.23
N SER A 94 15.81 -5.60 5.61
CA SER A 94 15.66 -6.77 4.75
C SER A 94 14.26 -6.84 4.13
N PHE A 95 14.18 -6.68 2.80
CA PHE A 95 12.94 -6.89 2.05
C PHE A 95 12.34 -8.28 2.29
N SER A 96 13.16 -9.33 2.29
CA SER A 96 12.67 -10.71 2.45
C SER A 96 12.02 -10.91 3.81
N ASN A 97 12.65 -10.41 4.88
CA ASN A 97 12.13 -10.56 6.24
C ASN A 97 10.78 -9.84 6.37
N LEU A 98 10.71 -8.57 5.94
CA LEU A 98 9.49 -7.78 6.00
C LEU A 98 8.37 -8.40 5.16
N TRP A 99 8.69 -8.93 3.98
CA TRP A 99 7.73 -9.59 3.11
C TRP A 99 7.20 -10.88 3.74
N ASP A 100 8.08 -11.72 4.29
CA ASP A 100 7.69 -12.98 4.93
C ASP A 100 6.88 -12.73 6.20
N THR A 101 7.20 -11.70 6.98
CA THR A 101 6.40 -11.26 8.13
C THR A 101 5.02 -10.78 7.71
N LEU A 102 4.91 -10.00 6.62
CA LEU A 102 3.62 -9.57 6.09
C LEU A 102 2.77 -10.76 5.66
N LEU A 103 3.36 -11.74 4.95
CA LEU A 103 2.65 -12.96 4.55
C LEU A 103 2.28 -13.84 5.74
N SER A 104 3.12 -13.90 6.77
CA SER A 104 2.84 -14.63 8.01
C SER A 104 1.66 -14.00 8.75
N ALA A 105 1.65 -12.66 8.89
CA ALA A 105 0.54 -11.94 9.49
C ALA A 105 -0.76 -12.11 8.68
N ALA A 106 -0.69 -12.08 7.34
CA ALA A 106 -1.84 -12.26 6.46
C ALA A 106 -2.44 -13.69 6.48
N LYS A 107 -1.68 -14.69 6.93
CA LYS A 107 -2.15 -16.08 7.11
C LYS A 107 -2.99 -16.27 8.37
N ASP A 108 -2.85 -15.40 9.37
CA ASP A 108 -3.63 -15.51 10.60
C ASP A 108 -5.12 -15.25 10.27
N ARG A 109 -6.00 -16.16 10.72
CA ARG A 109 -7.45 -16.02 10.52
C ARG A 109 -8.01 -14.73 11.13
N LYS A 110 -7.35 -14.18 12.15
CA LYS A 110 -7.70 -12.90 12.80
C LYS A 110 -7.35 -11.70 11.93
N ALA A 111 -6.51 -11.87 10.91
CA ALA A 111 -6.10 -10.80 10.02
C ALA A 111 -7.23 -10.33 9.10
N GLY A 112 -8.19 -11.20 8.81
CA GLY A 112 -9.27 -10.88 7.87
C GLY A 112 -8.72 -10.60 6.48
N GLU A 113 -9.34 -9.67 5.75
CA GLU A 113 -8.85 -9.16 4.47
C GLU A 113 -7.81 -8.06 4.69
N ILE A 114 -6.69 -8.13 3.99
CA ILE A 114 -5.68 -7.07 3.97
C ILE A 114 -5.62 -6.50 2.56
N VAL A 115 -5.80 -5.19 2.41
CA VAL A 115 -5.66 -4.49 1.13
C VAL A 115 -4.46 -3.56 1.21
N CYS A 116 -3.45 -3.78 0.38
CA CYS A 116 -2.26 -2.95 0.28
C CYS A 116 -2.34 -2.07 -0.97
N LEU A 117 -2.36 -0.75 -0.79
CA LEU A 117 -2.30 0.25 -1.85
C LEU A 117 -0.88 0.82 -1.95
N LEU A 118 -0.25 0.66 -3.11
CA LEU A 118 1.07 1.19 -3.40
C LEU A 118 0.96 2.16 -4.57
N ASP A 119 1.06 3.45 -4.29
CA ASP A 119 0.90 4.51 -5.29
C ASP A 119 2.22 5.05 -5.80
N ALA A 120 2.21 5.50 -7.06
CA ALA A 120 3.35 5.99 -7.80
C ALA A 120 4.52 4.99 -7.85
N ILE A 121 4.26 3.70 -8.13
CA ILE A 121 5.33 2.69 -8.17
C ILE A 121 6.45 3.02 -9.19
N ASP A 122 6.20 3.91 -10.16
CA ASP A 122 7.24 4.47 -11.05
C ASP A 122 8.28 5.36 -10.35
N GLU A 123 8.02 5.79 -9.13
CA GLU A 123 8.95 6.57 -8.30
C GLU A 123 9.77 5.71 -7.33
N CYS A 124 9.46 4.40 -7.24
CA CYS A 124 10.26 3.44 -6.49
C CYS A 124 11.62 3.17 -7.17
N GLU A 125 12.63 2.83 -6.37
CA GLU A 125 13.95 2.39 -6.84
C GLU A 125 13.86 1.12 -7.72
N ASP A 126 14.74 0.99 -8.72
CA ASP A 126 14.65 -0.09 -9.72
C ASP A 126 14.80 -1.49 -9.12
N SER A 127 15.72 -1.64 -8.17
CA SER A 127 15.96 -2.88 -7.41
C SER A 127 14.73 -3.28 -6.60
N GLY A 128 14.13 -2.33 -5.88
CA GLY A 128 12.95 -2.52 -5.06
C GLY A 128 11.71 -2.89 -5.86
N ARG A 129 11.48 -2.23 -7.00
CA ARG A 129 10.40 -2.59 -7.94
C ARG A 129 10.55 -4.02 -8.45
N SER A 130 11.77 -4.41 -8.83
CA SER A 130 12.06 -5.76 -9.32
C SER A 130 11.82 -6.82 -8.25
N GLN A 131 12.19 -6.54 -7.00
CA GLN A 131 11.93 -7.41 -5.85
C GLN A 131 10.43 -7.55 -5.59
N LEU A 132 9.71 -6.43 -5.52
CA LEU A 132 8.27 -6.41 -5.31
C LEU A 132 7.52 -7.18 -6.40
N ALA A 133 7.87 -6.95 -7.67
CA ALA A 133 7.27 -7.67 -8.79
C ALA A 133 7.46 -9.18 -8.67
N LYS A 134 8.69 -9.65 -8.40
CA LYS A 134 8.97 -11.08 -8.21
C LYS A 134 8.18 -11.66 -7.03
N ALA A 135 8.08 -10.91 -5.93
CA ALA A 135 7.36 -11.33 -4.75
C ALA A 135 5.85 -11.45 -5.01
N LEU A 136 5.26 -10.48 -5.71
CA LEU A 136 3.86 -10.51 -6.15
C LEU A 136 3.61 -11.64 -7.16
N CYS A 137 4.48 -11.83 -8.16
CA CYS A 137 4.41 -12.97 -9.07
C CYS A 137 4.31 -14.27 -8.28
N LYS A 138 5.24 -14.49 -7.33
CA LYS A 138 5.29 -15.69 -6.51
C LYS A 138 4.03 -15.86 -5.69
N LEU A 139 3.55 -14.78 -5.05
CA LEU A 139 2.37 -14.78 -4.21
C LEU A 139 1.12 -15.26 -4.97
N TYR A 140 0.85 -14.68 -6.13
CA TYR A 140 -0.35 -15.00 -6.92
C TYR A 140 -0.18 -16.26 -7.79
N SER A 141 1.05 -16.69 -8.07
CA SER A 141 1.29 -17.97 -8.76
C SER A 141 1.04 -19.17 -7.87
N THR A 142 1.28 -19.03 -6.56
CA THR A 142 0.98 -20.08 -5.58
C THR A 142 -0.50 -20.00 -5.23
N ARG A 143 -1.29 -21.03 -5.60
CA ARG A 143 -2.66 -21.21 -5.07
C ARG A 143 -2.59 -21.34 -3.56
N SER A 144 -2.78 -20.22 -2.88
CA SER A 144 -2.61 -20.10 -1.46
C SER A 144 -3.78 -19.30 -0.91
N ASP A 145 -4.31 -19.74 0.22
CA ASP A 145 -5.47 -19.13 0.88
C ASP A 145 -5.06 -17.85 1.63
N PHE A 146 -4.40 -16.92 0.93
CA PHE A 146 -4.07 -15.61 1.48
C PHE A 146 -5.17 -14.62 1.13
N ASN A 147 -5.74 -13.99 2.15
CA ASN A 147 -6.76 -12.97 1.97
C ASN A 147 -6.13 -11.57 1.85
N SER A 148 -5.05 -11.47 1.06
CA SER A 148 -4.36 -10.21 0.81
C SER A 148 -4.52 -9.77 -0.65
N LYS A 149 -4.83 -8.50 -0.85
CA LYS A 149 -5.00 -7.86 -2.15
C LYS A 149 -3.99 -6.73 -2.27
N PHE A 150 -3.31 -6.66 -3.40
CA PHE A 150 -2.37 -5.58 -3.70
C PHE A 150 -2.88 -4.77 -4.88
N LEU A 151 -2.99 -3.47 -4.70
CA LEU A 151 -3.29 -2.50 -5.76
C LEU A 151 -2.06 -1.61 -5.95
N LEU A 152 -1.51 -1.64 -7.16
CA LEU A 152 -0.35 -0.84 -7.54
C LEU A 152 -0.79 0.17 -8.60
N THR A 153 -0.43 1.43 -8.41
CA THR A 153 -0.67 2.50 -9.39
C THR A 153 0.65 3.10 -9.85
N SER A 154 0.76 3.39 -11.14
CA SER A 154 1.91 4.03 -11.78
C SER A 154 1.44 5.00 -12.84
N ARG A 155 2.24 6.04 -13.09
CA ARG A 155 2.03 6.86 -14.29
C ARG A 155 2.47 6.10 -15.55
N PRO A 156 1.75 6.25 -16.68
CA PRO A 156 2.14 5.63 -17.95
C PRO A 156 3.48 6.15 -18.49
N TYR A 157 3.89 7.35 -18.05
CA TYR A 157 5.07 8.06 -18.56
C TYR A 157 6.41 7.66 -17.95
N GLY A 158 6.45 6.71 -17.00
CA GLY A 158 7.72 6.16 -16.49
C GLY A 158 8.62 5.62 -17.61
N GLU A 159 8.02 5.15 -18.71
CA GLU A 159 8.72 4.62 -19.89
C GLU A 159 9.66 5.66 -20.54
N ILE A 160 9.30 6.96 -20.51
CA ILE A 160 10.06 8.02 -21.21
C ILE A 160 11.30 8.48 -20.42
N ARG A 161 11.24 8.52 -19.07
CA ARG A 161 12.34 9.05 -18.24
C ARG A 161 13.36 8.00 -17.81
N ARG A 162 12.97 6.72 -17.65
CA ARG A 162 13.81 5.72 -16.96
C ARG A 162 13.89 4.36 -17.64
N GLY A 163 13.40 4.22 -18.88
CA GLY A 163 13.42 2.92 -19.56
C GLY A 163 12.65 1.86 -18.77
N PHE A 164 11.53 2.27 -18.16
CA PHE A 164 10.62 1.32 -17.57
C PHE A 164 10.20 0.34 -18.65
N HIS A 165 10.31 -0.94 -18.35
CA HIS A 165 9.37 -1.89 -18.89
C HIS A 165 8.23 -1.92 -17.89
N THR A 166 7.02 -1.63 -18.34
CA THR A 166 5.77 -1.93 -17.63
C THR A 166 6.00 -3.16 -16.77
N LEU A 167 5.71 -3.07 -15.45
CA LEU A 167 5.83 -4.19 -14.52
C LEU A 167 4.89 -5.31 -15.01
N LYS A 168 5.36 -6.10 -15.98
CA LYS A 168 4.70 -7.28 -16.51
C LYS A 168 4.95 -8.35 -15.48
N ILE A 169 4.08 -8.37 -14.48
CA ILE A 169 4.03 -9.41 -13.47
C ILE A 169 3.19 -10.53 -14.11
N PRO A 170 3.79 -11.64 -14.59
CA PRO A 170 3.03 -12.68 -15.27
C PRO A 170 1.91 -13.20 -14.36
N GLY A 171 0.68 -13.24 -14.88
CA GLY A 171 -0.49 -13.72 -14.13
C GLY A 171 -1.24 -12.68 -13.30
N LEU A 172 -0.77 -11.42 -13.20
CA LEU A 172 -1.55 -10.35 -12.57
C LEU A 172 -2.30 -9.52 -13.62
N PRO A 173 -3.57 -9.17 -13.36
CA PRO A 173 -4.31 -8.26 -14.23
C PRO A 173 -3.71 -6.86 -14.12
N ILE A 174 -3.17 -6.36 -15.23
CA ILE A 174 -2.76 -4.96 -15.37
C ILE A 174 -3.93 -4.20 -15.98
N ILE A 175 -4.47 -3.25 -15.23
CA ILE A 175 -5.52 -2.36 -15.72
C ILE A 175 -4.84 -1.08 -16.20
N HIS A 176 -4.85 -0.87 -17.51
CA HIS A 176 -4.38 0.38 -18.09
C HIS A 176 -5.55 1.36 -18.17
N LEU A 177 -5.54 2.38 -17.30
CA LEU A 177 -6.50 3.47 -17.34
C LEU A 177 -5.92 4.57 -18.23
N SER A 178 -6.20 4.52 -19.54
CA SER A 178 -5.78 5.55 -20.49
C SER A 178 -6.80 6.69 -20.54
N GLY A 179 -6.44 7.91 -20.14
CA GLY A 179 -7.23 9.09 -20.51
C GLY A 179 -7.03 9.53 -21.96
N GLU A 180 -6.03 8.95 -22.64
CA GLU A 180 -5.49 9.40 -23.94
C GLU A 180 -6.01 8.60 -25.13
N ASN A 181 -6.83 7.57 -24.88
CA ASN A 181 -7.49 6.87 -25.96
C ASN A 181 -8.34 7.89 -26.73
N LYS A 182 -8.17 7.96 -28.05
CA LYS A 182 -8.91 8.91 -28.91
C LYS A 182 -10.43 8.81 -28.71
N VAL A 183 -10.94 7.64 -28.32
CA VAL A 183 -12.36 7.43 -28.00
C VAL A 183 -12.74 8.07 -26.67
N GLU A 184 -11.92 7.92 -25.64
CA GLU A 184 -12.14 8.49 -24.31
C GLU A 184 -11.92 10.01 -24.32
N MET A 185 -10.87 10.48 -24.99
CA MET A 185 -10.64 11.91 -25.25
C MET A 185 -11.83 12.58 -25.92
N LYS A 186 -12.45 11.93 -26.91
CA LYS A 186 -13.65 12.47 -27.59
C LYS A 186 -14.85 12.53 -26.65
N LYS A 187 -15.04 11.55 -25.77
CA LYS A 187 -16.13 11.55 -24.79
C LYS A 187 -15.93 12.62 -23.73
N ILE A 188 -14.72 12.73 -23.19
CA ILE A 188 -14.34 13.78 -22.23
C ILE A 188 -14.51 15.17 -22.85
N SER A 189 -14.05 15.38 -24.09
CA SER A 189 -14.26 16.64 -24.81
C SER A 189 -15.74 16.96 -24.98
N ARG A 190 -16.55 15.97 -25.37
CA ARG A 190 -18.00 16.14 -25.54
C ARG A 190 -18.69 16.56 -24.24
N GLU A 191 -18.30 15.97 -23.11
CA GLU A 191 -18.85 16.33 -21.79
C GLU A 191 -18.46 17.75 -21.37
N ILE A 192 -17.21 18.16 -21.64
CA ILE A 192 -16.75 19.54 -21.41
C ILE A 192 -17.54 20.52 -22.28
N ASP A 193 -17.72 20.22 -23.57
CA ASP A 193 -18.46 21.07 -24.50
C ASP A 193 -19.91 21.29 -24.02
N VAL A 194 -20.59 20.20 -23.62
CA VAL A 194 -21.95 20.27 -23.06
C VAL A 194 -22.01 21.12 -21.80
N PHE A 195 -21.01 21.01 -20.91
CA PHE A 195 -20.95 21.82 -19.70
C PHE A 195 -20.74 23.31 -20.01
N ILE A 196 -19.87 23.62 -20.97
CA ILE A 196 -19.61 25.01 -21.41
C ILE A 196 -20.88 25.61 -22.01
N GLU A 197 -21.56 24.89 -22.91
CA GLU A 197 -22.83 25.33 -23.51
C GLU A 197 -23.88 25.62 -22.45
N ALA A 198 -24.13 24.68 -21.53
CA ALA A 198 -25.09 24.86 -20.45
C ALA A 198 -24.73 26.04 -19.52
N ARG A 199 -23.43 26.27 -19.26
CA ARG A 199 -22.97 27.37 -18.42
C ARG A 199 -23.14 28.73 -19.11
N VAL A 200 -22.85 28.83 -20.41
CA VAL A 200 -23.04 30.05 -21.21
C VAL A 200 -24.53 30.42 -21.26
N GLU A 201 -25.42 29.47 -21.47
CA GLU A 201 -26.88 29.71 -21.43
C GLU A 201 -27.35 30.20 -20.05
N SER A 202 -26.79 29.67 -18.96
CA SER A 202 -27.16 30.09 -17.60
C SER A 202 -26.65 31.48 -17.18
N ILE A 203 -25.62 32.01 -17.86
CA ILE A 203 -25.03 33.33 -17.55
C ILE A 203 -25.62 34.43 -18.45
N GLY A 204 -26.16 34.06 -19.62
CA GLY A 204 -26.82 34.97 -20.55
C GLY A 204 -28.30 35.24 -20.26
N ALA A 205 -28.85 34.71 -19.16
CA ALA A 205 -30.24 34.87 -18.72
C ALA A 205 -30.35 35.89 -17.56
#